data_AF-A0A1Q3BL99-F1
#
_entry.id   AF-A0A1Q3BL99-F1
#
_cell.length_a   1.000
_cell.length_b   1.000
_cell.length_c   1.000
_cell.angle_alpha   90.00
_cell.angle_beta   90.00
_cell.angle_gamma   90.00
#
_symmetry.space_group_name_H-M   'P 1'
#
loop_
_entity.id
_entity.type
_entity.pdbx_description
1 polymer ?
#
loop_
_entity_poly.entity_id
_entity_poly.type
_entity_poly.pdbx_seq_one_letter_code
_entity_poly.pdbx_strand_id
1 'polypeptide(L)'
;RYHSVLNFVKLHIEKWLDRDVLVSNIATIKSRLQQMGWFDYLCSSHTIYPRLVKLFYTNLENSTTCVAKSFILGNLVSITPEIIAKTIGIPYSGITHFNEIEKSEALGICIERPDFNPIMTVTSGHLPIATRILLLIVTDILLPIEGSHTLPSERDLKLFACIKNGTLVNLPYLIVNHMLS
;
A
#
# COMPACT_ATOMS: atom_id res chain seq x y z
N ARG A 1 7.74 25.18 -23.45
CA ARG A 1 8.08 23.79 -23.86
C ARG A 1 7.69 22.88 -22.70
N TYR A 2 6.58 22.16 -22.83
CA TYR A 2 6.07 21.26 -21.80
C TYR A 2 6.99 20.04 -21.68
N HIS A 3 7.72 19.93 -20.57
CA HIS A 3 8.39 18.70 -20.17
C HIS A 3 7.46 17.92 -19.24
N SER A 4 6.53 17.16 -19.82
CA SER A 4 5.85 16.10 -19.07
C SER A 4 6.83 14.93 -18.95
N VAL A 5 7.51 14.83 -17.81
CA VAL A 5 8.25 13.62 -17.42
C VAL A 5 7.21 12.57 -17.09
N LEU A 6 6.77 11.82 -18.09
CA LEU A 6 6.10 10.53 -17.91
C LEU A 6 7.19 9.56 -17.45
N ASN A 7 7.31 9.39 -16.13
CA ASN A 7 8.04 8.27 -15.55
C ASN A 7 7.31 6.99 -15.95
N PHE A 8 7.78 6.34 -17.02
CA PHE A 8 7.39 4.98 -17.35
C PHE A 8 7.87 4.07 -16.23
N VAL A 9 6.97 3.73 -15.31
CA VAL A 9 7.14 2.50 -14.51
C VAL A 9 7.07 1.37 -15.53
N LYS A 10 8.18 0.66 -15.71
CA LYS A 10 8.23 -0.56 -16.51
C LYS A 10 7.37 -1.60 -15.79
N LEU A 11 6.06 -1.55 -16.01
CA LEU A 11 5.16 -2.65 -15.69
C LEU A 11 5.76 -3.85 -16.42
N HIS A 12 6.30 -4.81 -15.66
CA HIS A 12 6.83 -6.06 -16.18
C HIS A 12 5.66 -6.93 -16.68
N ILE A 13 4.96 -6.44 -17.71
CA ILE A 13 3.87 -7.09 -18.39
C ILE A 13 4.33 -7.15 -19.83
N GLU A 14 4.93 -8.27 -20.22
CA GLU A 14 5.37 -8.57 -21.60
C GLU A 14 4.21 -8.68 -22.60
N LYS A 15 3.05 -8.09 -22.29
CA LYS A 15 1.87 -8.04 -23.14
C LYS A 15 1.49 -6.58 -23.34
N TRP A 16 1.50 -6.16 -24.60
CA TRP A 16 0.93 -4.89 -25.04
C TRP A 16 -0.49 -4.77 -24.50
N LEU A 17 -0.70 -3.87 -23.54
CA LEU A 17 -2.02 -3.59 -23.02
C LEU A 17 -2.65 -2.50 -23.86
N ASP A 18 -3.88 -2.74 -24.30
CA ASP A 18 -4.67 -1.74 -24.98
C ASP A 18 -4.77 -0.45 -24.14
N ARG A 19 -4.67 0.69 -24.81
CA ARG A 19 -4.60 2.01 -24.14
C ARG A 19 -5.88 2.30 -23.37
N ASP A 20 -7.03 1.97 -23.93
CA ASP A 20 -8.32 2.26 -23.32
C ASP A 20 -8.57 1.35 -22.13
N VAL A 21 -8.12 0.09 -22.22
CA VAL A 21 -8.08 -0.84 -21.09
C VAL A 21 -7.20 -0.30 -19.96
N LEU A 22 -5.99 0.20 -20.26
CA LEU A 22 -5.11 0.79 -19.25
C LEU A 22 -5.76 2.01 -18.59
N VAL A 23 -6.31 2.93 -19.39
CA VAL A 23 -6.95 4.17 -18.90
C VAL A 23 -8.17 3.86 -18.02
N SER A 24 -9.01 2.90 -18.42
CA SER A 24 -10.18 2.47 -17.65
C SER A 24 -9.81 1.85 -16.30
N ASN A 25 -8.80 0.97 -16.27
CA ASN A 25 -8.30 0.38 -15.02
C ASN A 25 -7.72 1.45 -14.09
N ILE A 26 -6.93 2.40 -14.64
CA ILE A 26 -6.38 3.53 -13.86
C ILE A 26 -7.50 4.42 -13.30
N ALA A 27 -8.53 4.71 -14.09
CA ALA A 27 -9.67 5.52 -13.64
C ALA A 27 -10.42 4.85 -12.48
N THR A 28 -10.62 3.54 -12.55
CA THR A 28 -11.24 2.75 -11.48
C THR A 28 -10.41 2.80 -10.20
N ILE A 29 -9.10 2.59 -10.30
CA ILE A 29 -8.18 2.63 -9.16
C ILE A 29 -8.13 4.03 -8.55
N LYS A 30 -8.04 5.07 -9.38
CA LYS A 30 -8.08 6.46 -8.94
C LYS A 30 -9.33 6.75 -8.12
N SER A 31 -10.51 6.39 -8.63
CA SER A 31 -11.77 6.61 -7.93
C SER A 31 -11.78 5.94 -6.54
N ARG A 32 -11.29 4.70 -6.43
CA ARG A 32 -11.16 3.99 -5.15
C ARG A 32 -10.21 4.68 -4.18
N LEU A 33 -9.04 5.10 -4.65
CA LEU A 33 -8.05 5.80 -3.82
C LEU A 33 -8.53 7.19 -3.38
N GLN A 34 -9.34 7.87 -4.19
CA GLN A 34 -10.00 9.12 -3.82
C GLN A 34 -11.05 8.91 -2.73
N GLN A 35 -11.85 7.85 -2.80
CA GLN A 35 -12.81 7.49 -1.75
C GLN A 35 -12.12 7.23 -0.41
N MET A 36 -10.92 6.63 -0.43
CA MET A 36 -10.11 6.43 0.77
C MET A 36 -9.41 7.70 1.28
N GLY A 37 -9.39 8.78 0.49
CA GLY A 37 -8.62 9.97 0.79
C GLY A 37 -7.10 9.80 0.66
N TRP A 38 -6.63 8.81 -0.11
CA TRP A 38 -5.20 8.49 -0.25
C TRP A 38 -4.60 8.96 -1.58
N PHE A 39 -5.45 9.35 -2.54
CA PHE A 39 -4.99 9.68 -3.90
C PHE A 39 -4.00 10.85 -3.92
N ASP A 40 -4.27 11.92 -3.19
CA ASP A 40 -3.41 13.10 -3.17
C ASP A 40 -2.05 12.79 -2.51
N TYR A 41 -2.05 11.97 -1.46
CA TYR A 41 -0.83 11.43 -0.88
C TYR A 41 0.00 10.65 -1.92
N LEU A 42 -0.62 9.71 -2.64
CA LEU A 42 0.10 8.89 -3.63
C LEU A 42 0.65 9.71 -4.80
N CYS A 43 0.06 10.88 -5.08
CA CYS A 43 0.52 11.79 -6.14
C CYS A 43 1.50 12.86 -5.64
N SER A 44 1.70 12.96 -4.32
CA SER A 44 2.55 13.98 -3.72
C SER A 44 4.04 13.68 -3.93
N SER A 45 4.84 14.72 -4.15
CA SER A 45 6.30 14.63 -4.17
C SER A 45 6.86 15.24 -2.90
N HIS A 46 7.60 14.44 -2.13
CA HIS A 46 8.24 14.90 -0.90
C HIS A 46 9.76 14.80 -1.00
N THR A 47 10.46 15.73 -0.35
CA THR A 47 11.91 15.65 -0.22
C THR A 47 12.28 14.48 0.68
N ILE A 48 13.10 13.57 0.17
CA ILE A 48 13.61 12.43 0.94
C ILE A 48 14.96 12.82 1.54
N TYR A 49 15.16 12.49 2.81
CA TYR A 49 16.43 12.70 3.53
C TYR A 49 17.07 11.35 3.90
N PRO A 50 17.76 10.66 2.96
CA PRO A 50 18.19 9.27 3.17
C PRO A 50 19.10 9.07 4.39
N ARG A 51 19.97 10.04 4.70
CA ARG A 51 20.84 9.99 5.88
C ARG A 51 20.05 10.02 7.18
N LEU A 52 19.01 10.85 7.25
CA LEU A 52 18.16 10.96 8.42
C LEU A 52 17.29 9.71 8.60
N VAL A 53 16.72 9.21 7.49
CA VAL A 53 15.97 7.95 7.49
C VAL A 53 16.85 6.79 7.95
N LYS A 54 18.09 6.69 7.45
CA LYS A 54 19.02 5.64 7.87
C LYS A 54 19.34 5.73 9.38
N LEU A 55 19.61 6.93 9.89
CA LEU A 55 19.84 7.14 11.33
C LEU A 55 18.62 6.76 12.16
N PHE A 56 17.42 7.11 11.68
CA PHE A 56 16.16 6.77 12.34
C PHE A 56 16.04 5.25 12.53
N TYR A 57 16.18 4.47 11.45
CA TYR A 57 16.07 3.01 11.52
C TYR A 57 17.23 2.34 12.26
N THR A 58 18.43 2.90 12.20
CA THR A 58 19.60 2.37 12.93
C THR A 58 19.41 2.46 14.44
N ASN A 59 18.71 3.49 14.92
CA ASN A 59 18.48 3.77 16.34
C ASN A 59 17.01 3.53 16.76
N LEU A 60 16.25 2.77 15.96
CA LEU A 60 14.84 2.48 16.24
C LEU A 60 14.73 1.61 17.49
N GLU A 61 13.93 2.06 18.46
CA GLU A 61 13.66 1.32 19.69
C GLU A 61 12.59 0.25 19.45
N ASN A 62 12.76 -0.91 20.08
CA ASN A 62 11.71 -1.92 20.15
C ASN A 62 10.49 -1.34 20.88
N SER A 63 9.31 -1.50 20.30
CA SER A 63 8.06 -0.96 20.85
C SER A 63 7.00 -2.04 20.87
N THR A 64 6.26 -2.14 21.98
CA THR A 64 5.05 -2.97 22.10
C THR A 64 3.78 -2.20 21.73
N THR A 65 3.93 -0.92 21.37
CA THR A 65 2.84 -0.01 21.01
C THR A 65 3.05 0.52 19.59
N CYS A 66 2.00 1.00 18.93
CA CYS A 66 2.09 1.59 17.59
C CYS A 66 2.69 3.01 17.62
N VAL A 67 3.92 3.12 18.14
CA VAL A 67 4.72 4.35 18.23
C VAL A 67 6.17 3.99 17.94
N ALA A 68 6.71 4.56 16.87
CA ALA A 68 8.10 4.36 16.48
C ALA A 68 8.97 5.43 17.12
N LYS A 69 9.93 5.02 17.97
CA LYS A 69 10.82 5.93 18.70
C LYS A 69 12.26 5.71 18.26
N SER A 70 12.99 6.79 18.04
CA SER A 70 14.39 6.72 17.65
C SER A 70 15.17 7.92 18.18
N PHE A 71 16.40 7.68 18.64
CA PHE A 71 17.28 8.74 19.11
C PHE A 71 18.21 9.20 17.99
N ILE A 72 18.04 10.44 17.52
CA ILE A 72 18.76 10.98 16.36
C ILE A 72 19.38 12.32 16.72
N LEU A 73 20.71 12.44 16.54
CA LEU A 73 21.46 13.68 16.74
C LEU A 73 21.17 14.38 18.09
N GLY A 74 21.05 13.60 19.18
CA GLY A 74 20.78 14.11 20.51
C GLY A 74 19.29 14.32 20.85
N ASN A 75 18.38 14.02 19.92
CA ASN A 75 16.94 14.22 20.09
C ASN A 75 16.17 12.91 20.05
N LEU A 76 15.22 12.73 20.96
CA LEU A 76 14.25 11.64 20.89
C LEU A 76 13.15 12.02 19.91
N VAL A 77 13.03 11.27 18.82
CA VAL A 77 12.00 11.42 17.80
C VAL A 77 10.95 10.33 17.97
N SER A 78 9.68 10.71 17.98
CA SER A 78 8.55 9.77 18.01
C SER A 78 7.65 9.98 16.80
N ILE A 79 7.35 8.91 16.07
CA ILE A 79 6.39 8.89 14.97
C ILE A 79 5.16 8.11 15.44
N THR A 80 4.01 8.79 15.47
CA THR A 80 2.71 8.22 15.78
C THR A 80 1.80 8.27 14.54
N PRO A 81 0.73 7.45 14.50
CA PRO A 81 -0.25 7.50 13.41
C PRO A 81 -0.84 8.90 13.20
N GLU A 82 -1.09 9.65 14.27
CA GLU A 82 -1.62 11.02 14.21
C GLU A 82 -0.64 11.98 13.54
N ILE A 83 0.66 11.86 13.84
CA ILE A 83 1.71 12.67 13.21
C ILE A 83 1.77 12.37 11.71
N ILE A 84 1.72 11.09 11.31
CA ILE A 84 1.69 10.71 9.89
C ILE A 84 0.45 11.29 9.20
N ALA A 85 -0.73 11.08 9.78
CA ALA A 85 -1.98 11.57 9.22
C ALA A 85 -1.97 13.08 9.00
N LYS A 86 -1.49 13.84 10.00
CA LYS A 86 -1.38 15.30 9.92
C LYS A 86 -0.36 15.75 8.89
N THR A 87 0.78 15.06 8.82
CA THR A 87 1.89 15.44 7.91
C THR A 87 1.53 15.18 6.46
N ILE A 88 0.85 14.05 6.19
CA ILE A 88 0.52 13.59 4.85
C ILE A 88 -0.86 14.08 4.38
N GLY A 89 -1.76 14.41 5.32
CA GLY A 89 -3.11 14.88 5.03
C GLY A 89 -4.10 13.76 4.69
N ILE A 90 -3.95 12.58 5.31
CA ILE A 90 -4.84 11.43 5.09
C ILE A 90 -5.70 11.10 6.32
N PRO A 91 -6.85 10.43 6.14
CA PRO A 91 -7.66 9.97 7.28
C PRO A 91 -6.89 9.03 8.21
N TYR A 92 -7.15 9.14 9.51
CA TYR A 92 -6.58 8.28 10.57
C TYR A 92 -7.64 7.47 11.33
N SER A 93 -8.86 7.42 10.80
CA SER A 93 -9.98 6.62 11.30
C SER A 93 -10.18 5.35 10.48
N GLY A 94 -10.79 4.33 11.07
CA GLY A 94 -11.08 3.06 10.40
C GLY A 94 -10.47 1.88 11.11
N ILE A 95 -10.55 0.70 10.49
CA ILE A 95 -10.00 -0.53 11.06
C ILE A 95 -8.47 -0.51 11.03
N THR A 96 -7.86 -1.09 12.06
CA THR A 96 -6.40 -1.22 12.24
C THR A 96 -5.92 -2.66 12.12
N HIS A 97 -6.84 -3.62 12.21
CA HIS A 97 -6.61 -5.06 12.10
C HIS A 97 -7.56 -5.66 11.09
N PHE A 98 -7.16 -6.76 10.46
CA PHE A 98 -7.92 -7.44 9.41
C PHE A 98 -8.40 -8.83 9.84
N ASN A 99 -8.65 -9.02 11.14
CA ASN A 99 -8.96 -10.34 11.70
C ASN A 99 -10.32 -10.88 11.21
N GLU A 100 -11.24 -9.98 10.87
CA GLU A 100 -12.58 -10.31 10.38
C GLU A 100 -12.58 -10.75 8.91
N ILE A 101 -11.49 -10.48 8.17
CA ILE A 101 -11.36 -10.85 6.76
C ILE A 101 -10.53 -12.13 6.70
N GLU A 102 -11.12 -13.20 6.19
CA GLU A 102 -10.37 -14.44 5.97
C GLU A 102 -9.41 -14.30 4.77
N LYS A 103 -8.29 -15.03 4.79
CA LYS A 103 -7.35 -15.03 3.65
C LYS A 103 -8.01 -15.50 2.36
N SER A 104 -8.84 -16.53 2.44
CA SER A 104 -9.64 -17.09 1.34
C SER A 104 -10.59 -16.06 0.74
N GLU A 105 -11.29 -15.31 1.60
CA GLU A 105 -12.20 -14.23 1.21
C GLU A 105 -11.44 -13.11 0.48
N ALA A 106 -10.35 -12.62 1.07
CA ALA A 106 -9.52 -11.59 0.45
C ALA A 106 -8.97 -12.02 -0.92
N LEU A 107 -8.57 -13.29 -1.05
CA LEU A 107 -8.10 -13.86 -2.30
C LEU A 107 -9.22 -13.97 -3.35
N GLY A 108 -10.42 -14.38 -2.95
CA GLY A 108 -11.60 -14.40 -3.83
C GLY A 108 -11.93 -13.00 -4.37
N ILE A 109 -11.85 -11.97 -3.51
CA ILE A 109 -12.04 -10.57 -3.91
C ILE A 109 -10.96 -10.12 -4.92
N CYS A 110 -9.70 -10.55 -4.76
CA CYS A 110 -8.63 -10.25 -5.71
C CYS A 110 -8.88 -10.84 -7.10
N ILE A 111 -9.36 -12.08 -7.17
CA ILE A 111 -9.54 -12.81 -8.43
C ILE A 111 -10.79 -12.34 -9.18
N GLU A 112 -11.76 -11.75 -8.46
CA GLU A 112 -13.05 -11.31 -9.01
C GLU A 112 -13.84 -12.46 -9.66
N ARG A 113 -13.70 -13.68 -9.12
CA ARG A 113 -14.42 -14.88 -9.59
C ARG A 113 -15.16 -15.61 -8.47
N PRO A 114 -16.49 -15.80 -8.59
CA PRO A 114 -17.30 -16.44 -7.55
C PRO A 114 -17.09 -17.95 -7.43
N ASP A 115 -16.51 -18.61 -8.44
CA ASP A 115 -16.26 -20.05 -8.54
C ASP A 115 -14.81 -20.44 -8.15
N PHE A 116 -14.10 -19.56 -7.46
CA PHE A 116 -12.70 -19.78 -7.07
C PHE A 116 -12.54 -20.96 -6.10
N ASN A 117 -11.68 -21.93 -6.45
CA ASN A 117 -11.28 -23.02 -5.55
C ASN A 117 -10.15 -22.55 -4.60
N PRO A 118 -10.39 -22.47 -3.28
CA PRO A 118 -9.40 -21.99 -2.30
C PRO A 118 -8.10 -22.81 -2.22
N ILE A 119 -8.12 -24.04 -2.74
CA ILE A 119 -6.97 -24.97 -2.73
C ILE A 119 -6.00 -24.68 -3.90
N MET A 120 -6.46 -23.99 -4.94
CA MET A 120 -5.65 -23.74 -6.14
C MET A 120 -4.56 -22.70 -5.90
N THR A 121 -3.35 -22.94 -6.40
CA THR A 121 -2.27 -21.96 -6.39
C THR A 121 -2.59 -20.79 -7.32
N VAL A 122 -2.83 -19.62 -6.75
CA VAL A 122 -3.09 -18.39 -7.50
C VAL A 122 -1.76 -17.81 -7.98
N THR A 123 -1.63 -17.63 -9.28
CA THR A 123 -0.51 -16.89 -9.88
C THR A 123 -0.99 -15.51 -10.35
N SER A 124 -0.06 -14.57 -10.53
CA SER A 124 -0.39 -13.20 -10.98
C SER A 124 -1.16 -13.15 -12.31
N GLY A 125 -1.04 -14.19 -13.16
CA GLY A 125 -1.79 -14.30 -14.41
C GLY A 125 -3.29 -14.52 -14.25
N HIS A 126 -3.74 -14.98 -13.08
CA HIS A 126 -5.17 -15.15 -12.77
C HIS A 126 -5.84 -13.86 -12.33
N LEU A 127 -5.05 -12.85 -11.94
CA LEU A 127 -5.56 -11.61 -11.39
C LEU A 127 -5.92 -10.63 -12.53
N PRO A 128 -7.10 -9.98 -12.46
CA PRO A 128 -7.44 -8.87 -13.32
C PRO A 128 -6.37 -7.77 -13.30
N ILE A 129 -6.25 -7.01 -14.39
CA ILE A 129 -5.22 -5.96 -14.51
C ILE A 129 -5.36 -4.90 -13.42
N ALA A 130 -6.59 -4.42 -13.14
CA ALA A 130 -6.83 -3.50 -12.03
C ALA A 130 -6.35 -4.06 -10.69
N THR A 131 -6.64 -5.34 -10.41
CA THR A 131 -6.18 -6.01 -9.19
C THR A 131 -4.67 -5.99 -9.10
N ARG A 132 -3.97 -6.34 -10.19
CA ARG A 132 -2.50 -6.35 -10.22
C ARG A 132 -1.91 -4.97 -9.97
N ILE A 133 -2.44 -3.92 -10.61
CA ILE A 133 -1.95 -2.55 -10.42
C ILE A 133 -2.19 -2.09 -8.98
N LEU A 134 -3.38 -2.34 -8.42
CA LEU A 134 -3.67 -1.94 -7.05
C LEU A 134 -2.86 -2.73 -6.02
N LEU A 135 -2.62 -4.02 -6.23
CA LEU A 135 -1.71 -4.81 -5.40
C LEU A 135 -0.29 -4.26 -5.45
N LEU A 136 0.22 -3.84 -6.61
CA LEU A 136 1.52 -3.17 -6.70
C LEU A 136 1.55 -1.88 -5.88
N ILE A 137 0.49 -1.06 -5.93
CA ILE A 137 0.39 0.14 -5.08
C ILE A 137 0.44 -0.24 -3.60
N VAL A 138 -0.25 -1.32 -3.20
CA VAL A 138 -0.23 -1.81 -1.83
C VAL A 138 1.18 -2.25 -1.41
N THR A 139 1.82 -3.12 -2.19
CA THR A 139 3.09 -3.76 -1.81
C THR A 139 4.33 -2.91 -2.04
N ASP A 140 4.27 -1.93 -2.93
CA ASP A 140 5.46 -1.13 -3.30
C ASP A 140 5.40 0.29 -2.74
N ILE A 141 4.19 0.82 -2.44
CA ILE A 141 4.02 2.21 -2.00
C ILE A 141 3.43 2.30 -0.59
N LEU A 142 2.34 1.58 -0.31
CA LEU A 142 1.65 1.71 0.97
C LEU A 142 2.39 0.98 2.09
N LEU A 143 2.80 -0.27 1.85
CA LEU A 143 3.50 -1.13 2.81
C LEU A 143 4.65 -1.85 2.09
N PRO A 144 5.77 -1.14 1.80
CA PRO A 144 6.88 -1.68 1.02
C PRO A 144 7.47 -2.96 1.62
N ILE A 145 7.41 -4.08 0.90
CA ILE A 145 8.01 -5.34 1.37
C ILE A 145 9.53 -5.29 1.20
N GLU A 146 10.28 -5.61 2.26
CA GLU A 146 11.69 -5.97 2.13
C GLU A 146 11.83 -7.41 1.60
N GLY A 147 12.33 -7.58 0.37
CA GLY A 147 12.72 -8.89 -0.17
C GLY A 147 12.09 -9.26 -1.52
N SER A 148 11.97 -10.56 -1.77
CA SER A 148 11.48 -11.12 -3.04
C SER A 148 10.06 -10.64 -3.36
N HIS A 149 9.85 -10.04 -4.54
CA HIS A 149 8.55 -9.67 -5.12
C HIS A 149 7.64 -10.87 -5.47
N THR A 150 7.82 -11.98 -4.76
CA THR A 150 6.87 -13.09 -4.72
C THR A 150 5.55 -12.64 -4.10
N LEU A 151 4.48 -13.38 -4.39
CA LEU A 151 3.07 -13.08 -4.12
C LEU A 151 2.76 -12.15 -2.91
N PRO A 152 1.73 -11.29 -3.01
CA PRO A 152 1.30 -10.42 -1.91
C PRO A 152 1.08 -11.20 -0.61
N SER A 153 1.48 -10.62 0.51
CA SER A 153 1.27 -11.23 1.83
C SER A 153 -0.23 -11.30 2.16
N GLU A 154 -0.59 -12.08 3.16
CA GLU A 154 -1.97 -12.12 3.66
C GLU A 154 -2.45 -10.72 4.08
N ARG A 155 -1.58 -9.90 4.67
CA ARG A 155 -1.89 -8.52 5.04
C ARG A 155 -2.20 -7.67 3.81
N ASP A 156 -1.44 -7.83 2.73
CA ASP A 156 -1.63 -7.06 1.48
C ASP A 156 -2.93 -7.43 0.78
N LEU A 157 -3.26 -8.73 0.74
CA LEU A 157 -4.54 -9.20 0.18
C LEU A 157 -5.73 -8.64 0.98
N LYS A 158 -5.64 -8.63 2.30
CA LYS A 158 -6.70 -8.10 3.17
C LYS A 158 -6.83 -6.57 3.03
N LEU A 159 -5.72 -5.85 2.93
CA LEU A 159 -5.74 -4.41 2.66
C LEU A 159 -6.35 -4.14 1.28
N PHE A 160 -5.98 -4.89 0.26
CA PHE A 160 -6.62 -4.82 -1.06
C PHE A 160 -8.13 -5.02 -0.97
N ALA A 161 -8.58 -6.04 -0.25
CA ALA A 161 -10.01 -6.33 -0.06
C ALA A 161 -10.75 -5.14 0.58
N CYS A 162 -10.14 -4.50 1.58
CA CYS A 162 -10.68 -3.28 2.18
C CYS A 162 -10.82 -2.14 1.16
N ILE A 163 -9.79 -1.91 0.33
CA ILE A 163 -9.81 -0.89 -0.72
C ILE A 163 -10.92 -1.16 -1.73
N LYS A 164 -11.09 -2.42 -2.12
CA LYS A 164 -12.10 -2.85 -3.09
C LYS A 164 -13.52 -2.66 -2.54
N ASN A 165 -13.74 -3.00 -1.27
CA ASN A 165 -15.03 -2.95 -0.60
C ASN A 165 -15.40 -1.56 -0.06
N GLY A 166 -14.44 -0.61 -0.04
CA GLY A 166 -14.66 0.72 0.52
C GLY A 166 -14.64 0.75 2.05
N THR A 167 -14.07 -0.27 2.69
CA THR A 167 -13.88 -0.30 4.14
C THR A 167 -12.84 0.75 4.54
N LEU A 168 -13.20 1.65 5.46
CA LEU A 168 -12.27 2.67 5.96
C LEU A 168 -11.14 2.00 6.75
N VAL A 169 -9.91 2.28 6.36
CA VAL A 169 -8.69 1.73 6.97
C VAL A 169 -7.83 2.85 7.53
N ASN A 170 -7.32 2.65 8.74
CA ASN A 170 -6.34 3.55 9.33
C ASN A 170 -4.93 3.28 8.74
N LEU A 171 -4.69 3.79 7.53
CA LEU A 171 -3.41 3.66 6.84
C LEU A 171 -2.23 4.22 7.67
N PRO A 172 -2.33 5.38 8.36
CA PRO A 172 -1.26 5.86 9.24
C PRO A 172 -0.82 4.83 10.30
N TYR A 173 -1.79 4.13 10.92
CA TYR A 173 -1.49 3.07 11.87
C TYR A 173 -0.74 1.91 11.21
N LEU A 174 -1.16 1.49 10.02
CA LEU A 174 -0.50 0.41 9.29
C LEU A 174 0.94 0.77 8.91
N ILE A 175 1.20 2.03 8.51
CA ILE A 175 2.54 2.52 8.20
C ILE A 175 3.44 2.43 9.44
N VAL A 176 3.01 3.00 10.58
CA VAL A 176 3.83 2.94 11.82
C VAL A 176 4.05 1.49 12.26
N ASN A 177 3.02 0.65 12.20
CA ASN A 177 3.14 -0.75 12.56
C ASN A 177 4.11 -1.51 11.64
N HIS A 178 4.13 -1.16 10.35
CA HIS A 178 5.06 -1.73 9.39
C HIS A 178 6.50 -1.22 9.58
N MET A 179 6.70 0.02 10.01
CA MET A 179 8.03 0.53 10.40
C MET A 179 8.64 -0.21 11.59
N LEU A 180 7.79 -0.79 12.45
CA LEU A 180 8.17 -1.51 13.69
C LEU A 180 8.25 -3.03 13.53
N SER A 181 7.80 -3.56 12.39
CA SER A 181 7.78 -5.01 12.09
C SER A 181 9.11 -5.44 11.47
#